data_AF-A0A7Y2H9I1-F1
#
_entry.id   AF-A0A7Y2H9I1-F1
#
_cell.length_a   1.000
_cell.length_b   1.000
_cell.length_c   1.000
_cell.angle_alpha   90.00
_cell.angle_beta   90.00
_cell.angle_gamma   90.00
#
_symmetry.space_group_name_H-M   'P 1'
#
loop_
_entity.id
_entity.type
_entity.pdbx_description
1 polymer ?
#
loop_
_entity_poly.entity_id
_entity_poly.type
_entity_poly.pdbx_seq_one_letter_code
_entity_poly.pdbx_strand_id
1 'polypeptide(L)' 'MEEKNEIVNRVSQSSLISIDLETFYPQGERVIYDIAQNLFQGLILKEKDFRAFIKDHDWSQYKGKHVAITCSVDAIIP' A
#
# COMPACT_ATOMS: atom_id res chain seq x y z
N MET A 1 63.23 3.04 -2.40
CA MET A 1 62.15 3.94 -2.85
C MET A 1 60.87 3.23 -2.46
N GLU A 2 60.18 3.71 -1.42
CA GLU A 2 59.01 3.03 -0.86
C GLU A 2 57.88 2.96 -1.90
N GLU A 3 57.45 1.76 -2.24
CA GLU A 3 56.24 1.55 -3.04
C GLU A 3 55.02 1.89 -2.17
N LYS A 4 54.43 3.06 -2.40
CA LYS A 4 53.10 3.39 -1.90
C LYS A 4 52.10 2.49 -2.62
N ASN A 5 51.71 1.38 -1.98
CA ASN A 5 50.50 0.67 -2.37
C ASN A 5 49.32 1.62 -2.20
N GLU A 6 48.82 2.17 -3.31
CA GLU A 6 47.61 2.97 -3.32
C GLU A 6 46.45 2.16 -2.72
N ILE A 7 45.67 2.80 -1.85
CA ILE A 7 44.47 2.19 -1.30
C ILE A 7 43.43 2.13 -2.42
N VAL A 8 43.31 0.96 -3.05
CA VAL A 8 42.34 0.73 -4.12
C VAL A 8 40.97 0.42 -3.52
N ASN A 9 39.97 1.26 -3.81
CA ASN A 9 38.60 1.06 -3.35
C ASN A 9 37.89 -0.01 -4.21
N ARG A 10 37.90 -1.25 -3.72
CA ARG A 10 37.31 -2.42 -4.39
C ARG A 10 35.78 -2.41 -4.41
N VAL A 11 35.13 -1.62 -3.55
CA VAL A 11 33.66 -1.47 -3.53
C VAL A 11 33.20 -0.69 -4.76
N SER A 12 33.88 0.40 -5.10
CA SER A 12 33.63 1.16 -6.34
C SER A 12 34.01 0.42 -7.63
N GLN A 13 34.84 -0.63 -7.53
CA GLN A 13 35.23 -1.49 -8.66
C GLN A 13 34.42 -2.78 -8.76
N SER A 14 33.47 -2.99 -7.84
CA SER A 14 32.60 -4.16 -7.86
C SER A 14 31.53 -3.97 -8.94
N SER A 15 31.26 -5.02 -9.74
CA SER A 15 30.18 -5.03 -10.76
C SER A 15 28.77 -5.09 -10.15
N LEU A 16 28.61 -4.61 -8.92
CA LEU A 16 27.35 -4.61 -8.19
C LEU A 16 26.45 -3.54 -8.78
N ILE A 17 25.34 -3.97 -9.37
CA ILE A 17 24.26 -3.09 -9.75
C ILE A 17 23.54 -2.71 -8.46
N SER A 18 23.67 -1.45 -8.04
CA SER A 18 22.85 -0.90 -6.96
C SER A 18 21.46 -0.61 -7.50
N ILE A 19 20.46 -1.32 -6.98
CA ILE A 19 19.05 -1.13 -7.35
C ILE A 19 18.42 -0.26 -6.28
N ASP A 20 17.90 0.89 -6.69
CA ASP A 20 17.09 1.75 -5.82
C ASP A 20 15.62 1.34 -5.91
N LEU A 21 15.09 0.74 -4.84
CA LEU A 21 13.71 0.27 -4.78
C LEU A 21 12.68 1.42 -4.80
N GLU A 22 13.06 2.63 -4.41
CA GLU A 22 12.16 3.79 -4.42
C GLU A 22 11.76 4.17 -5.84
N THR A 23 12.64 3.95 -6.81
CA THR A 23 12.36 4.20 -8.24
C THR A 23 11.23 3.33 -8.80
N PHE A 24 10.97 2.18 -8.17
CA PHE A 24 9.91 1.24 -8.54
C PHE A 24 8.62 1.48 -7.77
N TYR A 25 8.61 2.40 -6.80
CA TYR A 25 7.44 2.65 -5.99
C TYR A 25 6.37 3.36 -6.83
N PRO A 26 5.16 2.78 -6.97
CA PRO A 26 4.11 3.41 -7.75
C PRO A 26 3.78 4.78 -7.15
N GLN A 27 3.83 5.81 -7.99
CA GLN A 27 3.45 7.16 -7.59
C GLN A 27 1.92 7.23 -7.46
N GLY A 28 1.44 8.09 -6.56
CA GLY A 28 0.02 8.29 -6.30
C GLY A 28 -0.35 8.21 -4.82
N GLU A 29 -1.45 8.87 -4.48
CA GLU A 29 -2.00 8.87 -3.12
C GLU A 29 -2.51 7.47 -2.76
N ARG A 30 -2.20 7.03 -1.54
CA ARG A 30 -2.68 5.76 -0.98
C ARG A 30 -3.70 6.05 0.10
N VAL A 31 -4.85 5.39 0.01
CA VAL A 31 -5.91 5.53 1.00
C VAL A 31 -6.33 4.13 1.47
N ILE A 32 -6.61 4.02 2.76
CA ILE A 32 -7.13 2.78 3.37
C ILE A 32 -8.62 2.98 3.56
N TYR A 33 -9.41 2.07 3.01
CA TYR A 33 -10.84 2.00 3.22
C TYR A 33 -11.17 0.76 4.05
N ASP A 34 -11.62 0.98 5.27
CA ASP A 34 -12.00 -0.11 6.18
C ASP A 34 -13.50 -0.37 6.09
N ILE A 35 -13.90 -1.57 5.67
CA ILE A 35 -15.31 -1.95 5.54
C ILE A 35 -15.98 -2.13 6.91
N ALA A 36 -15.24 -2.18 8.02
CA ALA A 36 -15.79 -2.27 9.37
C ALA A 36 -16.81 -1.15 9.64
N GLN A 37 -16.60 0.04 9.07
CA GLN A 37 -17.51 1.18 9.17
C GLN A 37 -18.89 0.92 8.54
N ASN A 38 -18.99 -0.06 7.64
CA ASN A 38 -20.22 -0.41 6.94
C ASN A 38 -20.96 -1.59 7.60
N LEU A 39 -20.41 -2.17 8.66
CA LEU A 39 -21.01 -3.30 9.34
C LEU A 39 -22.12 -2.85 10.28
N PHE A 40 -23.21 -3.62 10.30
CA PHE A 40 -24.27 -3.45 11.27
C PHE A 40 -23.75 -3.75 12.68
N GLN A 41 -23.90 -2.78 13.58
CA GLN A 41 -23.34 -2.83 14.95
C GLN A 41 -21.84 -3.11 14.99
N GLY A 42 -21.10 -2.78 13.92
CA GLY A 42 -19.66 -2.99 13.83
C GLY A 42 -19.22 -4.46 13.76
N LEU A 43 -20.14 -5.40 13.57
CA LEU A 43 -19.83 -6.85 13.63
C LEU A 43 -20.47 -7.66 12.50
N ILE A 44 -21.62 -7.26 11.97
CA ILE A 44 -22.40 -8.10 11.04
C ILE A 44 -22.54 -7.41 9.69
N LEU A 45 -22.21 -8.08 8.59
CA LEU A 45 -22.50 -7.58 7.25
C LEU A 45 -23.96 -7.84 6.89
N LYS A 46 -24.78 -6.78 6.79
CA LYS A 46 -26.13 -6.87 6.22
C LYS A 46 -26.08 -6.54 4.73
N GLU A 47 -26.24 -7.54 3.87
CA GLU A 47 -26.09 -7.37 2.41
C GLU A 47 -26.98 -6.26 1.84
N LYS A 48 -28.23 -6.15 2.30
CA LYS A 48 -29.17 -5.12 1.85
C LYS A 48 -28.65 -3.71 2.14
N ASP A 49 -28.17 -3.48 3.36
CA ASP A 49 -27.70 -2.17 3.82
C ASP A 49 -26.36 -1.83 3.16
N PHE A 50 -25.47 -2.82 3.03
CA PHE A 50 -24.20 -2.67 2.34
C PHE A 50 -24.38 -2.34 0.85
N ARG A 51 -25.33 -3.00 0.18
CA ARG A 51 -25.68 -2.73 -1.22
C ARG A 51 -26.28 -1.34 -1.41
N ALA A 52 -27.05 -0.85 -0.44
CA ALA A 52 -27.54 0.53 -0.45
C ALA A 52 -26.36 1.51 -0.30
N PHE A 53 -25.48 1.27 0.67
CA PHE A 53 -24.27 2.06 0.88
C PHE A 53 -23.41 2.16 -0.39
N ILE A 54 -23.13 1.05 -1.09
CA ILE A 54 -22.32 1.06 -2.32
C ILE A 54 -22.92 1.98 -3.39
N LYS A 55 -24.25 2.04 -3.49
CA LYS A 55 -24.94 2.87 -4.49
C LYS A 55 -24.90 4.34 -4.14
N ASP A 56 -25.01 4.68 -2.86
CA ASP A 56 -25.12 6.06 -2.39
C ASP A 56 -23.74 6.68 -2.09
N HIS A 57 -22.70 5.87 -1.89
CA HIS A 57 -21.34 6.33 -1.60
C HIS A 57 -20.70 7.00 -2.83
N ASP A 58 -20.15 8.19 -2.64
CA ASP A 58 -19.43 8.89 -3.70
C ASP A 58 -18.04 8.27 -3.92
N TRP A 59 -17.89 7.46 -4.98
CA TRP A 59 -16.63 6.83 -5.34
C TRP A 59 -15.65 7.77 -6.06
N SER A 60 -16.10 8.94 -6.50
CA SER A 60 -15.26 9.88 -7.25
C SER A 60 -14.08 10.40 -6.43
N GLN A 61 -14.23 10.46 -5.10
CA GLN A 61 -13.19 10.85 -4.15
C GLN A 61 -11.95 9.94 -4.17
N TYR A 62 -12.06 8.73 -4.70
CA TYR A 62 -10.97 7.76 -4.80
C TYR A 62 -10.31 7.72 -6.19
N LYS A 63 -10.79 8.53 -7.13
CA LYS A 63 -10.30 8.52 -8.51
C LYS A 63 -8.80 8.88 -8.55
N GLY A 64 -8.01 8.03 -9.20
CA GLY A 64 -6.56 8.22 -9.33
C GLY A 64 -5.76 7.86 -8.07
N LYS A 65 -6.40 7.30 -7.04
CA LYS A 65 -5.76 6.85 -5.80
C LYS A 65 -5.60 5.34 -5.78
N HIS A 66 -4.60 4.87 -5.03
CA HIS A 66 -4.43 3.46 -4.68
C HIS A 66 -5.23 3.17 -3.41
N VAL A 67 -6.38 2.49 -3.55
CA VAL A 67 -7.26 2.19 -2.41
C VAL A 67 -7.00 0.78 -1.88
N ALA A 68 -6.56 0.68 -0.63
CA ALA A 68 -6.46 -0.58 0.08
C ALA A 68 -7.77 -0.85 0.85
N ILE A 69 -8.49 -1.91 0.48
CA ILE A 69 -9.69 -2.33 1.19
C ILE A 69 -9.30 -3.30 2.30
N THR A 70 -9.76 -3.03 3.51
CA THR A 70 -9.48 -3.86 4.69
C THR A 70 -10.72 -4.03 5.56
N CYS A 71 -10.65 -4.94 6.53
CA CYS A 71 -11.63 -5.11 7.59
C CYS A 71 -10.86 -5.20 8.91
N SER A 72 -10.91 -4.16 9.74
CA SER A 72 -10.16 -4.15 11.01
C SER A 72 -10.79 -4.98 12.12
N VAL A 73 -12.02 -5.44 11.92
CA VAL A 73 -12.79 -6.22 12.91
C VAL A 73 -13.04 -7.63 12.39
N ASP A 74 -13.18 -8.57 13.32
CA ASP A 74 -13.56 -9.95 13.03
C ASP A 74 -15.07 -10.01 12.74
N ALA A 75 -15.42 -9.76 11.48
CA ALA A 75 -16.78 -9.60 11.02
C ALA A 75 -17.47 -10.95 10.75
N ILE A 76 -18.75 -11.05 11.10
CA ILE A 76 -19.62 -12.15 10.70
C ILE A 76 -20.21 -11.80 9.34
N ILE A 77 -19.74 -12.51 8.30
CA ILE A 77 -20.21 -12.37 6.92
C ILE A 77 -21.09 -13.60 6.61
N PRO A 78 -22.42 -13.43 6.46
CA PRO A 78 -23.35 -14.52 6.16
C PRO A 78 -23.29 -15.00 4.70
#